data_AF-A0A6S7G1D0-F1
#
_entry.id   AF-A0A6S7G1D0-F1
#
_cell.length_a   1.000
_cell.length_b   1.000
_cell.length_c   1.000
_cell.angle_alpha   90.00
_cell.angle_beta   90.00
_cell.angle_gamma   90.00
#
_symmetry.space_group_name_H-M   'P 1'
#
loop_
_entity.id
_entity.type
_entity.pdbx_description
1 polymer ?
#
loop_
_entity_poly.entity_id
_entity_poly.type
_entity_poly.pdbx_seq_one_letter_code
_entity_poly.pdbx_strand_id
1 'polypeptide(L)'
;MTATRLQRYALFLAGFEYDIEYKNTKEQCNADDLSLLPLPMTDKEDTVVDAAEVFHASQINILPVTSESVAKETQRDPILARVYDSIVKGWSPRFEGDKHCLS
;
A
#
# COMPACT_ATOMS: atom_id res chain seq x y z
N MET A 1 -15.62 -16.98 -1.23
CA MET A 1 -16.60 -15.95 -0.81
C MET A 1 -16.39 -14.69 -1.65
N THR A 2 -17.00 -14.60 -2.82
CA THR A 2 -16.88 -13.44 -3.74
C THR A 2 -18.26 -13.08 -4.33
N ALA A 3 -19.09 -14.08 -4.60
CA ALA A 3 -20.45 -13.92 -5.12
C ALA A 3 -21.38 -13.10 -4.21
N THR A 4 -21.39 -13.33 -2.89
CA THR A 4 -22.26 -12.60 -1.95
C THR A 4 -21.94 -11.10 -1.91
N ARG A 5 -20.67 -10.73 -2.08
CA ARG A 5 -20.25 -9.32 -2.11
C ARG A 5 -20.76 -8.63 -3.37
N LEU A 6 -20.60 -9.27 -4.53
CA LEU A 6 -21.11 -8.76 -5.80
C LEU A 6 -22.63 -8.60 -5.80
N GLN A 7 -23.37 -9.55 -5.21
CA GLN A 7 -24.83 -9.47 -5.10
C GLN A 7 -25.29 -8.26 -4.27
N ARG A 8 -24.60 -7.96 -3.16
CA ARG A 8 -24.91 -6.77 -2.35
C ARG A 8 -24.65 -5.48 -3.11
N TYR A 9 -23.54 -5.39 -3.83
CA TYR A 9 -23.24 -4.23 -4.68
C TYR A 9 -24.22 -4.11 -5.84
N ALA A 10 -24.64 -5.20 -6.47
CA ALA A 10 -25.64 -5.16 -7.54
C ALA A 10 -26.98 -4.57 -7.05
N LEU A 11 -27.42 -4.92 -5.85
CA LEU A 11 -28.64 -4.34 -5.25
C LEU A 11 -28.47 -2.84 -4.96
N PHE A 12 -27.31 -2.43 -4.44
CA PHE A 12 -27.01 -1.02 -4.17
C PHE A 12 -26.95 -0.19 -5.47
N LEU A 13 -26.28 -0.72 -6.50
CA LEU A 13 -26.09 -0.04 -7.78
C LEU A 13 -27.37 0.01 -8.61
N ALA A 14 -28.35 -0.86 -8.38
CA ALA A 14 -29.63 -0.87 -9.09
C ALA A 14 -30.44 0.43 -8.93
N GLY A 15 -30.12 1.28 -7.94
CA GLY A 15 -30.74 2.59 -7.76
C GLY A 15 -30.11 3.72 -8.58
N PHE A 16 -29.07 3.44 -9.37
CA PHE A 16 -28.33 4.43 -10.14
C PHE A 16 -28.39 4.11 -11.63
N GLU A 17 -28.38 5.15 -12.46
CA GLU A 17 -28.17 5.02 -13.91
C GLU A 17 -26.67 5.19 -14.17
N TYR A 18 -26.03 4.14 -14.67
CA TYR A 18 -24.59 4.12 -14.93
C TYR A 18 -24.25 3.16 -16.06
N ASP A 19 -23.16 3.46 -16.75
CA ASP A 19 -22.54 2.59 -17.74
C ASP A 19 -21.22 2.03 -17.19
N ILE A 20 -20.95 0.76 -17.49
CA ILE A 20 -19.69 0.10 -17.10
C ILE A 20 -18.70 0.25 -18.24
N GLU A 21 -17.67 1.07 -18.02
CA GLU A 21 -16.60 1.30 -19.00
C GLU A 21 -15.28 0.72 -18.50
N TYR A 22 -14.52 0.11 -19.42
CA TYR A 22 -13.14 -0.27 -19.16
C TYR A 22 -12.23 0.93 -19.36
N LYS A 23 -11.48 1.31 -18.33
CA LYS A 23 -10.44 2.34 -18.41
C LYS A 23 -9.07 1.67 -18.52
N ASN A 24 -8.25 2.14 -19.46
CA ASN A 24 -6.87 1.66 -19.56
C ASN A 24 -6.07 2.08 -18.32
N THR A 25 -5.16 1.23 -17.84
CA THR A 25 -4.31 1.49 -16.67
C THR A 25 -3.57 2.82 -16.74
N LYS A 26 -3.12 3.25 -17.93
CA LYS A 26 -2.41 4.54 -18.09
C LYS A 26 -3.29 5.76 -17.80
N GLU A 27 -4.60 5.63 -17.95
CA GLU A 27 -5.57 6.71 -17.71
C GLU A 27 -6.17 6.65 -16.30
N GLN A 28 -5.77 5.66 -15.50
CA GLN A 28 -6.27 5.41 -14.15
C GLN A 28 -5.35 5.97 -13.06
N CYS A 29 -4.26 6.66 -13.46
CA CYS A 29 -3.29 7.30 -12.56
C CYS A 29 -3.97 8.14 -11.47
N ASN A 30 -5.02 8.88 -11.82
CA ASN A 30 -5.76 9.68 -10.85
C ASN A 30 -6.46 8.84 -9.77
N ALA A 31 -7.05 7.69 -10.13
CA ALA A 31 -7.70 6.81 -9.17
C ALA A 31 -6.67 6.08 -8.31
N ASP A 32 -5.58 5.63 -8.91
CA ASP A 32 -4.48 4.98 -8.21
C ASP A 32 -3.83 5.94 -7.21
N ASP A 33 -3.46 7.15 -7.65
CA ASP A 33 -2.86 8.18 -6.80
C ASP A 33 -3.79 8.54 -5.63
N LEU A 34 -5.06 8.85 -5.90
CA LEU A 34 -6.02 9.21 -4.84
C LEU A 34 -6.30 8.06 -3.87
N SER A 35 -6.28 6.80 -4.34
CA SER A 35 -6.47 5.64 -3.48
C SER A 35 -5.26 5.36 -2.57
N LEU A 36 -4.07 5.80 -3.00
CA LEU A 36 -2.80 5.60 -2.30
C LEU A 36 -2.36 6.81 -1.49
N LEU A 37 -2.97 7.98 -1.69
CA LEU A 37 -2.65 9.18 -0.93
C LEU A 37 -2.89 8.92 0.56
N PRO A 38 -1.86 9.08 1.42
CA PRO A 38 -2.04 9.00 2.85
C PRO A 38 -3.04 10.06 3.27
N LEU A 39 -4.17 9.64 3.84
CA LEU A 39 -5.09 10.59 4.45
C LEU A 39 -4.34 11.28 5.60
N PRO A 40 -4.53 12.60 5.78
CA PRO A 40 -4.01 13.28 6.95
C PRO A 40 -4.59 12.58 8.18
N MET A 41 -3.70 11.96 8.96
CA MET A 41 -4.05 11.22 10.17
C MET A 41 -4.79 12.19 11.08
N THR A 42 -6.12 12.08 11.09
CA THR A 42 -6.92 12.77 12.08
C THR A 42 -6.90 11.82 13.25
N ASP A 43 -6.07 12.12 14.26
CA ASP A 43 -6.04 11.33 15.47
C ASP A 43 -7.48 11.15 15.97
N LYS A 44 -7.90 9.87 16.11
CA LYS A 44 -9.23 9.36 16.51
C LYS A 44 -10.11 8.88 15.34
N GLU A 45 -9.68 7.85 14.63
CA GLU A 45 -10.65 6.79 14.33
C GLU A 45 -10.59 5.82 15.51
N ASP A 46 -11.73 5.54 16.14
CA ASP A 46 -11.86 4.39 17.03
C ASP A 46 -11.45 3.17 16.19
N THR A 47 -10.20 2.73 16.33
CA THR A 47 -9.66 1.58 15.63
C THR A 47 -10.47 0.37 16.09
N VAL A 48 -11.54 0.07 15.34
CA VAL A 48 -12.22 -1.21 15.42
C VAL A 48 -11.19 -2.20 14.93
N VAL A 49 -10.43 -2.77 15.86
CA VAL A 49 -9.38 -3.73 15.55
C VAL A 49 -10.03 -4.86 14.78
N ASP A 50 -9.71 -4.96 13.49
CA ASP A 50 -10.28 -5.99 12.63
C ASP A 50 -9.80 -7.35 13.16
N ALA A 51 -10.70 -8.33 13.25
CA ALA A 51 -10.35 -9.68 13.64
C ALA A 51 -9.27 -10.25 12.70
N ALA A 52 -9.27 -9.83 11.42
CA ALA A 52 -8.20 -10.17 10.49
C ALA A 52 -6.85 -9.57 10.90
N GLU A 53 -6.80 -8.30 11.35
CA GLU A 53 -5.58 -7.67 11.84
C GLU A 53 -5.00 -8.39 13.07
N VAL A 54 -5.85 -8.75 14.04
CA VAL A 54 -5.43 -9.53 15.21
C VAL A 54 -4.88 -10.90 14.79
N PHE A 55 -5.56 -11.57 13.86
CA PHE A 55 -5.11 -12.84 13.33
C PHE A 55 -3.75 -12.70 12.63
N HIS A 56 -3.59 -11.72 11.75
CA HIS A 56 -2.33 -11.48 11.04
C HIS A 56 -1.17 -11.14 12.01
N ALA A 57 -1.42 -10.30 13.01
CA ALA A 57 -0.43 -9.98 14.05
C ALA A 57 -0.01 -11.25 14.83
N SER A 58 -0.95 -12.15 15.14
CA SER A 58 -0.64 -13.42 15.81
C SER A 58 0.23 -14.35 14.95
N GLN A 59 0.04 -14.35 13.62
CA GLN A 59 0.81 -15.20 12.71
C GLN A 59 2.25 -14.74 12.53
N ILE A 60 2.51 -13.42 12.59
CA ILE A 60 3.86 -12.86 12.46
C ILE A 60 4.82 -13.46 13.51
N ASN A 61 4.33 -13.69 14.73
CA ASN A 61 5.14 -14.27 15.82
C ASN A 61 5.52 -15.74 15.60
N ILE A 62 4.84 -16.44 14.69
CA ILE A 62 5.07 -17.86 14.38
C ILE A 62 6.03 -18.02 13.19
N LEU A 63 6.29 -16.94 12.45
CA LEU A 63 7.17 -17.01 11.28
C LEU A 63 8.62 -17.29 11.72
N PRO A 64 9.35 -18.16 10.98
CA PRO A 64 10.74 -18.46 11.28
C PRO A 64 11.67 -17.26 11.04
N VAL A 65 11.19 -16.25 10.32
CA VAL A 65 11.90 -15.00 10.05
C VAL A 65 11.38 -13.92 10.98
N THR A 66 12.24 -13.42 11.85
CA THR A 66 11.93 -12.35 12.80
C THR A 66 12.22 -10.97 12.19
N SER A 67 11.56 -9.93 12.72
CA SER A 67 11.83 -8.53 12.34
C SER A 67 13.29 -8.15 12.57
N GLU A 68 13.92 -8.64 13.65
CA GLU A 68 15.34 -8.45 13.95
C GLU A 68 16.25 -9.07 12.87
N SER A 69 15.91 -10.27 12.41
CA SER A 69 16.65 -10.94 11.32
C SER A 69 16.54 -10.13 10.02
N VAL A 70 15.35 -9.63 9.70
CA VAL A 70 15.13 -8.78 8.52
C VAL A 70 15.93 -7.49 8.64
N ALA A 71 15.89 -6.82 9.79
CA ALA A 71 16.63 -5.59 10.02
C ALA A 71 18.14 -5.79 9.86
N LYS A 72 18.68 -6.87 10.43
CA LYS A 72 20.10 -7.22 10.32
C LYS A 72 20.54 -7.49 8.89
N GLU A 73 19.79 -8.30 8.14
CA GLU A 73 20.14 -8.61 6.75
C GLU A 73 19.92 -7.40 5.82
N THR A 74 18.93 -6.55 6.11
CA THR A 74 18.70 -5.27 5.40
C THR A 74 19.88 -4.32 5.58
N GLN A 75 20.45 -4.21 6.78
CA GLN A 75 21.65 -3.39 7.01
C GLN A 75 22.93 -3.99 6.39
N ARG A 76 22.94 -5.30 6.17
CA ARG A 76 24.08 -6.00 5.57
C ARG A 76 24.10 -5.87 4.04
N ASP A 77 22.93 -5.76 3.42
CA ASP A 77 22.81 -5.54 1.99
C ASP A 77 23.26 -4.12 1.59
N PRO A 78 24.21 -3.99 0.63
CA PRO A 78 24.80 -2.70 0.31
C PRO A 78 23.85 -1.70 -0.36
N ILE A 79 22.76 -2.18 -0.98
CA ILE A 79 21.75 -1.32 -1.61
C ILE A 79 20.72 -0.92 -0.56
N LEU A 80 20.18 -1.91 0.17
CA LEU A 80 19.15 -1.65 1.16
C LEU A 80 19.66 -0.84 2.35
N ALA A 81 20.91 -1.00 2.75
CA ALA A 81 21.52 -0.15 3.78
C ALA A 81 21.53 1.34 3.38
N ARG A 82 21.78 1.65 2.09
CA ARG A 82 21.74 3.03 1.57
C ARG A 82 20.32 3.58 1.56
N VAL A 83 19.35 2.75 1.16
CA VAL A 83 17.93 3.11 1.17
C VAL A 83 17.47 3.37 2.61
N TYR A 84 17.81 2.49 3.55
CA TYR A 84 17.51 2.67 4.97
C TYR A 84 18.08 3.98 5.51
N ASP A 85 19.36 4.25 5.25
CA ASP A 85 19.99 5.52 5.63
C ASP A 85 19.29 6.75 5.03
N SER A 86 18.87 6.66 3.76
CA SER A 86 18.16 7.76 3.08
C SER A 86 16.78 8.00 3.67
N ILE A 87 16.07 6.94 4.07
CA ILE A 87 14.75 7.06 4.72
C ILE A 87 14.91 7.69 6.11
N VAL A 88 15.90 7.25 6.89
CA VAL A 88 16.09 7.72 8.29
C VAL A 88 16.68 9.13 8.35
N LYS A 89 17.66 9.44 7.51
CA LYS A 89 18.39 10.72 7.53
C LYS A 89 17.81 11.77 6.58
N GLY A 90 16.82 11.39 5.77
CA GLY A 90 16.26 12.19 4.71
C GLY A 90 16.94 11.92 3.36
N TRP A 91 16.14 11.91 2.30
CA TRP A 91 16.61 11.71 0.94
C TRP A 91 17.44 12.92 0.52
N SER A 92 18.70 12.70 0.13
CA SER A 92 19.50 13.77 -0.46
C SER A 92 18.84 14.21 -1.78
N PRO A 93 18.69 15.52 -2.05
CA PRO A 93 18.09 16.01 -3.30
C PRO A 93 18.91 15.69 -4.56
N ARG A 94 20.08 15.08 -4.41
CA ARG A 94 20.92 14.58 -5.52
C ARG A 94 20.92 13.06 -5.56
N PHE A 95 19.82 12.50 -6.05
CA PHE A 95 19.90 11.25 -6.81
C PHE A 95 20.09 11.63 -8.27
N GLU A 96 21.36 11.73 -8.69
CA GLU A 96 21.70 11.94 -10.09
C GLU A 96 21.82 10.57 -10.78
N GLY A 97 20.72 10.17 -11.44
CA GLY A 97 20.54 8.94 -12.22
C GLY A 97 19.11 8.42 -12.01
N ASP A 98 18.16 8.50 -12.95
CA ASP A 98 18.26 8.47 -14.39
C ASP A 98 17.44 9.57 -15.08
N LYS A 99 18.12 10.29 -15.97
CA LYS A 99 17.52 11.11 -17.01
C LYS A 99 17.21 10.17 -18.18
N HIS A 100 16.10 9.45 -18.10
CA HIS A 100 15.47 8.83 -19.26
C HIS A 100 14.00 8.54 -18.97
N CYS A 101 13.14 9.51 -19.29
CA CYS A 101 11.80 9.33 -19.88
C CYS A 101 11.17 10.72 -20.04
N LEU A 102 11.71 11.49 -20.99
CA LEU A 102 10.95 12.52 -21.69
C LEU A 102 11.11 12.25 -23.18
N SER A 103 10.12 11.55 -23.73
CA SER A 103 9.71 11.62 -25.14
C SER A 103 8.31 11.04 -25.25
#